data_AF-A0A150UP68-F1
#
_entry.id   AF-A0A150UP68-F1
#
_cell.length_a   1.000
_cell.length_b   1.000
_cell.length_c   1.000
_cell.angle_alpha   90.00
_cell.angle_beta   90.00
_cell.angle_gamma   90.00
#
_symmetry.space_group_name_H-M   'P 1'
#
loop_
_entity.id
_entity.type
_entity.pdbx_description
1 polymer ?
#
loop_
_entity_poly.entity_id
_entity_poly.type
_entity_poly.pdbx_seq_one_letter_code
_entity_poly.pdbx_strand_id
1 'polypeptide(L)'
;HLRIIDGRSNRGWMRNMMYSLTQQLVRQDPGYWLVYTLLRSDYSYRLISYLYYTKSQQPGDPTAFRHIDYNTESMAAGRGVRQIQGSLSLDDEYADDCTEIVPGMHRHLLDWCSTLHQRGLASHGYIQAVEGDTLTEEDLEKYRTRWVPVPCKAGEIRVTDPRIPYGALGPAVRPRRTILL
;
A
#
# COMPACT_ATOMS: atom_id res chain seq x y z
N HIS A 1 -13.25 15.89 -8.01
CA HIS A 1 -13.05 14.43 -7.81
C HIS A 1 -14.24 13.88 -7.05
N LEU A 2 -14.69 12.66 -7.38
CA LEU A 2 -15.87 12.06 -6.74
C LEU A 2 -15.51 11.56 -5.35
N ARG A 3 -16.23 12.02 -4.32
CA ARG A 3 -16.10 11.53 -2.94
C ARG A 3 -16.91 10.26 -2.69
N ILE A 4 -17.95 10.04 -3.49
CA ILE A 4 -18.85 8.90 -3.44
C ILE A 4 -18.95 8.33 -4.86
N ILE A 5 -18.89 7.01 -4.98
CA ILE A 5 -19.10 6.24 -6.23
C ILE A 5 -20.11 5.13 -5.89
N ASP A 6 -21.22 5.07 -6.63
CA ASP A 6 -22.29 4.08 -6.41
C ASP A 6 -22.77 3.99 -4.95
N GLY A 7 -22.94 5.15 -4.31
CA GLY A 7 -23.38 5.25 -2.91
C GLY A 7 -22.31 4.87 -1.87
N ARG A 8 -21.09 4.49 -2.29
CA ARG A 8 -19.98 4.13 -1.41
C ARG A 8 -18.92 5.23 -1.37
N SER A 9 -18.31 5.44 -0.21
CA SER A 9 -17.18 6.37 -0.12
C SER A 9 -16.03 5.93 -1.01
N ASN A 10 -15.42 6.90 -1.68
CA ASN A 10 -14.23 6.71 -2.50
C ASN A 10 -12.93 6.85 -1.69
N ARG A 11 -13.00 6.89 -0.34
CA ARG A 11 -11.83 6.86 0.59
C ARG A 11 -10.73 7.91 0.28
N GLY A 12 -11.09 9.01 -0.37
CA GLY A 12 -10.15 10.05 -0.83
C GLY A 12 -9.37 9.72 -2.11
N TRP A 13 -9.64 8.60 -2.79
CA TRP A 13 -8.96 8.24 -4.05
C TRP A 13 -9.35 9.16 -5.20
N MET A 14 -8.38 9.62 -5.98
CA MET A 14 -8.62 10.44 -7.17
C MET A 14 -8.53 9.57 -8.42
N ARG A 15 -9.46 8.61 -8.57
CA ARG A 15 -9.40 7.52 -9.55
C ARG A 15 -9.26 7.95 -11.02
N ASN A 16 -9.60 9.19 -11.35
CA ASN A 16 -9.48 9.76 -12.69
C ASN A 16 -8.25 10.68 -12.87
N MET A 17 -7.38 10.81 -11.87
CA MET A 17 -6.17 11.64 -11.90
C MET A 17 -4.92 10.76 -12.04
N MET A 18 -4.54 10.47 -13.29
CA MET A 18 -3.37 9.62 -13.60
C MET A 18 -2.25 10.35 -14.36
N TYR A 19 -2.56 11.50 -14.98
CA TYR A 19 -1.71 12.15 -15.99
C TYR A 19 -1.33 13.59 -15.64
N SER A 20 -1.41 14.00 -14.37
CA SER A 20 -1.02 15.36 -14.00
C SER A 20 0.46 15.61 -14.27
N LEU A 21 0.83 16.87 -14.51
CA LEU A 21 2.24 17.26 -14.71
C LEU A 21 3.11 16.81 -13.52
N THR A 22 2.65 17.00 -12.29
CA THR A 22 3.36 16.58 -11.09
C THR A 22 3.59 15.06 -11.07
N GLN A 23 2.58 14.25 -11.43
CA GLN A 23 2.76 12.79 -11.51
C GLN A 23 3.80 12.40 -12.56
N GLN A 24 3.83 13.08 -13.72
CA GLN A 24 4.81 12.80 -14.77
C GLN A 24 6.23 13.20 -14.37
N LEU A 25 6.40 14.30 -13.65
CA LEU A 25 7.71 14.74 -13.15
C LEU A 25 8.29 13.73 -12.16
N VAL A 26 7.51 13.27 -11.18
CA VAL A 26 7.99 12.30 -10.18
C VAL A 26 8.38 10.97 -10.84
N ARG A 27 7.61 10.50 -11.82
CA ARG A 27 7.91 9.24 -12.54
C ARG A 27 9.18 9.28 -13.38
N GLN A 28 9.63 10.48 -13.75
CA GLN A 28 10.84 10.70 -14.54
C GLN A 28 12.02 11.13 -13.66
N ASP A 29 11.84 11.24 -12.34
CA ASP A 29 12.89 11.66 -11.44
C ASP A 29 14.00 10.59 -11.34
N PRO A 30 15.27 10.93 -11.65
CA PRO A 30 16.36 9.96 -11.63
C PRO A 30 16.70 9.49 -10.20
N GLY A 31 16.44 10.30 -9.17
CA GLY A 31 16.61 9.89 -7.77
C GLY A 31 15.58 8.83 -7.37
N TYR A 32 14.33 9.02 -7.75
CA TYR A 32 13.25 8.05 -7.55
C TYR A 32 13.54 6.73 -8.26
N TRP A 33 13.98 6.80 -9.52
CA TRP A 33 14.42 5.65 -10.30
C TRP A 33 15.60 4.90 -9.63
N LEU A 34 16.59 5.64 -9.11
CA LEU A 34 17.75 5.05 -8.44
C LEU A 34 17.33 4.31 -7.17
N VAL A 35 16.49 4.92 -6.33
CA VAL A 35 15.97 4.29 -5.12
C VAL A 35 15.22 3.00 -5.45
N TYR A 36 14.34 3.03 -6.46
CA TYR A 36 13.62 1.84 -6.89
C TYR A 36 14.56 0.75 -7.38
N THR A 37 15.56 1.10 -8.19
CA THR A 37 16.55 0.14 -8.69
C THR A 37 17.32 -0.52 -7.54
N LEU A 38 17.71 0.25 -6.52
CA LEU A 38 18.47 -0.26 -5.37
C LEU A 38 17.63 -1.11 -4.42
N LEU A 39 16.33 -0.81 -4.28
CA LEU A 39 15.44 -1.50 -3.33
C LEU A 39 14.69 -2.68 -3.95
N ARG A 40 14.64 -2.79 -5.28
CA ARG A 40 14.00 -3.92 -5.96
C ARG A 40 14.83 -5.18 -5.78
N SER A 41 14.16 -6.31 -5.55
CA SER A 41 14.81 -7.58 -5.20
C SER A 41 15.79 -8.13 -6.24
N ASP A 42 15.66 -7.73 -7.51
CA ASP A 42 16.53 -8.16 -8.60
C ASP A 42 17.45 -7.06 -9.14
N TYR A 43 17.46 -5.89 -8.50
CA TYR A 43 18.29 -4.73 -8.87
C TYR A 43 18.17 -4.27 -10.34
N SER A 44 17.08 -4.60 -11.02
CA SER A 44 16.96 -4.21 -12.43
C SER A 44 16.78 -2.71 -12.57
N TYR A 45 17.63 -2.13 -13.41
CA TYR A 45 17.60 -0.73 -13.79
C TYR A 45 16.55 -0.44 -14.89
N ARG A 46 16.02 -1.48 -15.55
CA ARG A 46 15.01 -1.38 -16.61
C ARG A 46 13.61 -1.35 -16.01
N LEU A 47 13.30 -0.22 -15.36
CA LEU A 47 12.02 0.01 -14.72
C LEU A 47 10.97 0.48 -15.75
N ILE A 48 9.74 -0.01 -15.58
CA ILE A 48 8.56 0.47 -16.31
C ILE A 48 7.65 1.11 -15.27
N SER A 49 7.32 2.38 -15.46
CA SER A 49 6.36 3.06 -14.58
C SER A 49 4.94 2.62 -14.89
N TYR A 50 4.21 2.17 -13.87
CA TYR A 50 2.78 1.86 -13.99
C TYR A 50 1.97 3.10 -13.60
N LEU A 51 1.06 3.53 -14.49
CA LEU A 51 0.24 4.71 -14.24
C LEU A 51 -0.83 4.39 -13.19
N TYR A 52 -0.73 5.05 -12.04
CA TYR A 52 -1.70 4.92 -10.96
C TYR A 52 -2.32 6.25 -10.57
N TYR A 53 -3.51 6.19 -9.97
CA TYR A 53 -4.23 7.35 -9.49
C TYR A 53 -3.57 7.96 -8.23
N THR A 54 -3.94 9.18 -7.86
CA THR A 54 -3.49 9.80 -6.61
C THR A 54 -4.51 9.62 -5.49
N LYS A 55 -4.13 10.02 -4.26
CA LYS A 55 -5.04 10.14 -3.11
C LYS A 55 -5.05 11.59 -2.64
N SER A 56 -6.23 12.10 -2.30
CA SER A 56 -6.45 13.40 -1.66
C SER A 56 -7.58 13.27 -0.65
N GLN A 57 -7.23 12.99 0.60
CA GLN A 57 -8.22 12.92 1.69
C GLN A 57 -8.47 14.30 2.31
N GLN A 58 -9.62 14.43 2.97
CA GLN A 58 -10.01 15.57 3.81
C GLN A 58 -10.45 15.06 5.19
N PRO A 59 -10.41 15.89 6.23
CA PRO A 59 -10.90 15.51 7.55
C PRO A 59 -12.31 14.91 7.49
N GLY A 60 -12.52 13.77 8.14
CA GLY A 60 -13.78 13.02 8.14
C GLY A 60 -13.96 12.01 7.00
N ASP A 61 -13.10 12.00 5.96
CA ASP A 61 -13.17 10.97 4.92
C ASP A 61 -12.94 9.57 5.54
N PRO A 62 -13.74 8.54 5.20
CA PRO A 62 -13.55 7.19 5.74
C PRO A 62 -12.39 6.50 5.01
N THR A 63 -11.17 6.78 5.45
CA THR A 63 -9.92 6.34 4.81
C THR A 63 -9.42 4.98 5.27
N ALA A 64 -10.11 4.33 6.21
CA ALA A 64 -9.71 3.06 6.78
C ALA A 64 -9.71 1.94 5.72
N PHE A 65 -8.58 1.24 5.60
CA PHE A 65 -8.44 -0.01 4.84
C PHE A 65 -7.14 -0.70 5.24
N ARG A 66 -7.10 -2.04 5.13
CA ARG A 66 -5.87 -2.83 5.25
C ARG A 66 -5.86 -3.97 4.23
N HIS A 67 -4.79 -4.08 3.44
CA HIS A 67 -4.68 -5.11 2.40
C HIS A 67 -3.25 -5.42 1.97
N ILE A 68 -3.10 -6.44 1.12
CA ILE A 68 -1.96 -6.67 0.23
C ILE A 68 -2.47 -6.62 -1.21
N ASP A 69 -1.80 -5.85 -2.08
CA ASP A 69 -2.29 -5.57 -3.44
C ASP A 69 -2.44 -6.81 -4.33
N TYR A 70 -1.66 -7.86 -4.08
CA TYR A 70 -1.89 -9.16 -4.68
C TYR A 70 -2.37 -10.16 -3.64
N ASN A 71 -3.29 -11.00 -4.07
CA ASN A 71 -3.65 -12.20 -3.34
C ASN A 71 -2.43 -13.11 -3.08
N THR A 72 -2.40 -13.73 -1.91
CA THR A 72 -1.28 -14.55 -1.43
C THR A 72 -1.03 -15.78 -2.29
N GLU A 73 -2.06 -16.42 -2.84
CA GLU A 73 -1.93 -17.54 -3.79
C GLU A 73 -1.30 -17.07 -5.11
N SER A 74 -1.76 -15.93 -5.62
CA SER A 74 -1.19 -15.32 -6.83
C SER A 74 0.29 -14.98 -6.65
N MET A 75 0.67 -14.47 -5.46
CA MET A 75 2.07 -14.21 -5.13
C MET A 75 2.89 -15.50 -5.01
N ALA A 76 2.33 -16.57 -4.43
CA ALA A 76 2.98 -17.88 -4.37
C ALA A 76 3.25 -18.45 -5.77
N ALA A 77 2.37 -18.16 -6.74
CA ALA A 77 2.57 -18.46 -8.15
C ALA A 77 3.56 -17.53 -8.88
N GLY A 78 4.19 -16.58 -8.17
CA GLY A 78 5.20 -15.67 -8.71
C GLY A 78 4.65 -14.36 -9.30
N ARG A 79 3.34 -14.09 -9.18
CA ARG A 79 2.77 -12.82 -9.66
C ARG A 79 3.17 -11.67 -8.74
N GLY A 80 3.65 -10.58 -9.32
CA GLY A 80 3.96 -9.35 -8.58
C GLY A 80 5.26 -9.40 -7.75
N VAL A 81 5.97 -10.53 -7.69
CA VAL A 81 7.16 -10.71 -6.82
C VAL A 81 8.38 -9.86 -7.22
N ARG A 82 8.39 -9.31 -8.44
CA ARG A 82 9.42 -8.38 -8.95
C ARG A 82 8.96 -6.93 -8.97
N GLN A 83 7.76 -6.66 -8.46
CA GLN A 83 7.28 -5.29 -8.32
C GLN A 83 7.88 -4.67 -7.07
N ILE A 84 7.90 -3.35 -7.10
CA ILE A 84 8.20 -2.51 -5.95
C ILE A 84 7.11 -1.43 -5.94
N GLN A 85 6.65 -1.10 -4.75
CA GLN A 85 5.56 -0.15 -4.58
C GLN A 85 6.08 1.07 -3.88
N GLY A 86 5.50 2.21 -4.20
CA GLY A 86 5.82 3.40 -3.47
C GLY A 86 4.82 4.51 -3.62
N SER A 87 5.10 5.54 -2.84
CA SER A 87 4.29 6.74 -2.81
C SER A 87 5.15 7.94 -2.48
N LEU A 88 4.79 9.10 -3.02
CA LEU A 88 5.34 10.39 -2.64
C LEU A 88 4.29 11.19 -1.89
N SER A 89 4.64 11.68 -0.70
CA SER A 89 3.76 12.49 0.13
C SER A 89 3.88 13.96 -0.26
N LEU A 90 2.76 14.61 -0.58
CA LEU A 90 2.73 16.03 -0.95
C LEU A 90 2.43 16.94 0.25
N ASP A 91 2.04 16.34 1.37
CA ASP A 91 1.77 16.99 2.64
C ASP A 91 2.48 16.20 3.74
N ASP A 92 2.74 16.84 4.89
CA ASP A 92 3.29 16.16 6.05
C ASP A 92 2.30 15.14 6.63
N GLU A 93 2.77 13.90 6.80
CA GLU A 93 2.04 12.85 7.49
C GLU A 93 2.41 12.80 8.98
N TYR A 94 1.49 12.27 9.78
CA TYR A 94 1.62 12.12 11.23
C TYR A 94 1.24 10.70 11.62
N ALA A 95 1.72 10.23 12.78
CA ALA A 95 1.52 8.83 13.19
C ALA A 95 0.04 8.42 13.31
N ASP A 96 -0.86 9.38 13.60
CA ASP A 96 -2.31 9.21 13.67
C ASP A 96 -3.02 9.34 12.30
N ASP A 97 -2.31 9.77 11.26
CA ASP A 97 -2.86 9.99 9.92
C ASP A 97 -1.78 9.78 8.82
N CYS A 98 -1.21 8.58 8.79
CA CYS A 98 -0.23 8.12 7.79
C CYS A 98 -0.66 6.78 7.16
N THR A 99 0.19 6.18 6.35
CA THR A 99 0.07 4.74 6.03
C THR A 99 0.69 3.94 7.16
N GLU A 100 0.05 2.83 7.50
CA GLU A 100 0.59 1.81 8.39
C GLU A 100 0.99 0.57 7.60
N ILE A 101 2.00 -0.14 8.08
CA ILE A 101 2.48 -1.38 7.48
C ILE A 101 2.68 -2.45 8.56
N VAL A 102 2.84 -3.71 8.15
CA VAL A 102 3.28 -4.81 9.03
C VAL A 102 4.69 -5.27 8.62
N PRO A 103 5.76 -4.66 9.19
CA PRO A 103 7.13 -4.96 8.79
C PRO A 103 7.47 -6.44 8.97
N GLY A 104 8.25 -7.01 8.06
CA GLY A 104 8.69 -8.41 8.15
C GLY A 104 7.64 -9.45 7.75
N MET A 105 6.35 -9.12 7.66
CA MET A 105 5.29 -10.08 7.32
C MET A 105 5.50 -10.74 5.95
N HIS A 106 6.15 -10.05 5.01
CA HIS A 106 6.52 -10.60 3.70
C HIS A 106 7.34 -11.91 3.77
N ARG A 107 8.03 -12.17 4.91
CA ARG A 107 8.81 -13.39 5.15
C ARG A 107 7.95 -14.59 5.58
N HIS A 108 6.71 -14.34 5.98
CA HIS A 108 5.79 -15.34 6.56
C HIS A 108 4.56 -15.58 5.68
N LEU A 109 4.49 -15.00 4.47
CA LEU A 109 3.30 -15.07 3.63
C LEU A 109 2.83 -16.48 3.30
N LEU A 110 3.73 -17.44 3.08
CA LEU A 110 3.34 -18.81 2.76
C LEU A 110 2.69 -19.50 3.96
N ASP A 111 3.29 -19.36 5.15
CA ASP A 111 2.74 -19.91 6.39
C ASP A 111 1.40 -19.23 6.76
N TRP A 112 1.32 -17.91 6.58
CA TRP A 112 0.08 -17.17 6.78
C TRP A 112 -0.99 -17.58 5.75
N CYS A 113 -0.62 -17.80 4.49
CA CYS A 113 -1.53 -18.32 3.46
C CYS A 113 -2.10 -19.69 3.86
N SER A 114 -1.27 -20.62 4.34
CA SER A 114 -1.74 -21.91 4.87
C SER A 114 -2.66 -21.73 6.08
N THR A 115 -2.37 -20.77 6.96
CA THR A 115 -3.23 -20.43 8.10
C THR A 115 -4.61 -19.94 7.63
N LEU A 116 -4.67 -19.08 6.61
CA LEU A 116 -5.94 -18.62 6.03
C LEU A 116 -6.75 -19.78 5.44
N HIS A 117 -6.11 -20.74 4.78
CA HIS A 117 -6.77 -21.93 4.26
C HIS A 117 -7.37 -22.79 5.38
N GLN A 118 -6.62 -23.01 6.45
CA GLN A 118 -7.09 -23.78 7.62
C GLN A 118 -8.28 -23.10 8.31
N ARG A 119 -8.31 -21.75 8.32
CA ARG A 119 -9.43 -20.96 8.85
C ARG A 119 -10.63 -20.87 7.90
N GLY A 120 -10.53 -21.38 6.67
CA GLY A 120 -11.57 -21.20 5.65
C GLY A 120 -11.72 -19.75 5.16
N LEU A 121 -10.67 -18.93 5.32
CA LEU A 121 -10.62 -17.51 4.97
C LEU A 121 -9.78 -17.24 3.71
N ALA A 122 -9.36 -18.29 3.00
CA ALA A 122 -8.69 -18.16 1.72
C ALA A 122 -9.61 -17.43 0.73
N SER A 123 -9.05 -16.44 0.04
CA SER A 123 -9.75 -15.66 -0.98
C SER A 123 -9.13 -15.95 -2.34
N HIS A 124 -9.96 -15.96 -3.39
CA HIS A 124 -9.49 -15.98 -4.79
C HIS A 124 -9.66 -14.61 -5.46
N GLY A 125 -9.87 -13.54 -4.68
CA GLY A 125 -9.91 -12.18 -5.17
C GLY A 125 -8.55 -11.71 -5.73
N TYR A 126 -8.53 -10.54 -6.38
CA TYR A 126 -7.27 -9.96 -6.88
C TYR A 126 -6.37 -9.40 -5.77
N ILE A 127 -6.99 -8.91 -4.70
CA ILE A 127 -6.38 -8.26 -3.53
C ILE A 127 -6.61 -9.16 -2.32
N GLN A 128 -5.62 -9.26 -1.43
CA GLN A 128 -5.80 -9.90 -0.13
C GLN A 128 -6.27 -8.85 0.88
N ALA A 129 -7.52 -8.94 1.34
CA ALA A 129 -7.96 -8.14 2.48
C ALA A 129 -7.20 -8.59 3.75
N VAL A 130 -6.84 -7.62 4.59
CA VAL A 130 -6.11 -7.82 5.86
C VAL A 130 -6.91 -7.16 6.98
N GLU A 131 -8.18 -7.54 7.07
CA GLU A 131 -9.14 -7.02 8.04
C GLU A 131 -9.80 -8.19 8.79
N GLY A 132 -10.27 -7.94 10.01
CA GLY A 132 -10.94 -8.94 10.85
C GLY A 132 -10.07 -10.16 11.12
N ASP A 133 -10.60 -11.35 10.82
CA ASP A 133 -10.01 -12.64 11.20
C ASP A 133 -8.87 -13.10 10.28
N THR A 134 -8.52 -12.30 9.25
CA THR A 134 -7.49 -12.66 8.28
C THR A 134 -6.07 -12.48 8.85
N LEU A 135 -5.79 -11.38 9.54
CA LEU A 135 -4.53 -11.16 10.25
C LEU A 135 -4.83 -10.67 11.67
N THR A 136 -4.79 -11.61 12.61
CA THR A 136 -5.17 -11.36 14.01
C THR A 136 -3.98 -10.90 14.85
N GLU A 137 -4.23 -10.42 16.07
CA GLU A 137 -3.15 -10.11 17.03
C GLU A 137 -2.33 -11.37 17.37
N GLU A 138 -2.96 -12.55 17.44
CA GLU A 138 -2.24 -13.82 17.63
C GLU A 138 -1.28 -14.12 16.47
N ASP A 139 -1.66 -13.80 15.23
CA ASP A 139 -0.77 -13.93 14.08
C ASP A 139 0.41 -12.95 14.19
N LEU A 140 0.13 -11.69 14.56
CA LEU A 140 1.16 -10.67 14.75
C LEU A 140 2.15 -11.09 15.85
N GLU A 141 1.67 -11.64 16.96
CA GLU A 141 2.49 -12.21 18.03
C GLU A 141 3.30 -13.42 17.55
N LYS A 142 2.66 -14.37 16.85
CA LYS A 142 3.31 -15.56 16.26
C LYS A 142 4.48 -15.17 15.36
N TYR A 143 4.29 -14.15 14.51
CA TYR A 143 5.31 -13.66 13.59
C TYR A 143 6.21 -12.58 14.19
N ARG A 144 6.03 -12.24 15.48
CA ARG A 144 6.79 -11.21 16.21
C ARG A 144 6.83 -9.87 15.47
N THR A 145 5.68 -9.46 14.95
CA THR A 145 5.50 -8.21 14.22
C THR A 145 4.28 -7.45 14.75
N ARG A 146 4.00 -6.28 14.19
CA ARG A 146 2.86 -5.43 14.54
C ARG A 146 2.59 -4.42 13.43
N TRP A 147 1.40 -3.83 13.45
CA TRP A 147 1.12 -2.63 12.67
C TRP A 147 2.00 -1.47 13.16
N VAL A 148 2.66 -0.79 12.22
CA VAL A 148 3.53 0.36 12.50
C VAL A 148 3.14 1.52 11.59
N PRO A 149 2.83 2.70 12.15
CA PRO A 149 2.65 3.92 11.36
C PRO A 149 3.98 4.37 10.75
N VAL A 150 3.97 4.73 9.46
CA VAL A 150 5.16 5.18 8.72
C VAL A 150 4.88 6.54 8.09
N PRO A 151 4.89 7.62 8.90
CA PRO A 151 4.67 8.96 8.38
C PRO A 151 5.84 9.40 7.49
N CYS A 152 5.51 10.09 6.41
CA CYS A 152 6.46 10.77 5.52
C CYS A 152 6.22 12.29 5.57
N LYS A 153 7.29 13.08 5.54
CA LYS A 153 7.21 14.53 5.33
C LYS A 153 6.87 14.87 3.88
N ALA A 154 6.41 16.08 3.65
CA ALA A 154 6.19 16.57 2.30
C ALA A 154 7.49 16.45 1.46
N GLY A 155 7.39 15.80 0.30
CA GLY A 155 8.51 15.50 -0.60
C GLY A 155 9.21 14.18 -0.30
N GLU A 156 8.95 13.54 0.84
CA GLU A 156 9.49 12.21 1.13
C GLU A 156 8.73 11.12 0.39
N ILE A 157 9.43 10.01 0.20
CA ILE A 157 8.92 8.83 -0.48
C ILE A 157 8.88 7.66 0.49
N ARG A 158 7.83 6.86 0.37
CA ARG A 158 7.72 5.55 1.02
C ARG A 158 7.84 4.50 -0.06
N VAL A 159 8.73 3.54 0.14
CA VAL A 159 8.95 2.42 -0.78
C VAL A 159 8.78 1.12 0.02
N THR A 160 7.92 0.23 -0.46
CA THR A 160 7.53 -0.99 0.23
C THR A 160 7.61 -2.20 -0.70
N ASP A 161 7.99 -3.34 -0.13
CA ASP A 161 7.83 -4.63 -0.79
C ASP A 161 6.33 -4.92 -0.95
N PRO A 162 5.85 -5.27 -2.16
CA PRO A 162 4.42 -5.49 -2.42
C PRO A 162 3.78 -6.57 -1.54
N ARG A 163 4.60 -7.43 -0.92
CA ARG A 163 4.19 -8.53 -0.03
C ARG A 163 3.90 -8.08 1.40
N ILE A 164 4.21 -6.84 1.75
CA ILE A 164 3.98 -6.30 3.08
C ILE A 164 2.52 -5.82 3.18
N PRO A 165 1.72 -6.32 4.14
CA PRO A 165 0.43 -5.72 4.44
C PRO A 165 0.58 -4.25 4.77
N TYR A 166 -0.28 -3.44 4.19
CA TYR A 166 -0.32 -2.02 4.45
C TYR A 166 -1.75 -1.51 4.45
N GLY A 167 -1.92 -0.32 4.99
CA GLY A 167 -3.22 0.28 5.17
C GLY A 167 -3.16 1.74 5.53
N ALA A 168 -4.30 2.28 5.89
CA ALA A 168 -4.40 3.57 6.55
C ALA A 168 -5.48 3.48 7.62
N LEU A 169 -5.30 4.26 8.68
CA LEU A 169 -6.34 4.49 9.66
C LEU A 169 -7.42 5.42 9.06
N GLY A 170 -8.58 5.42 9.70
CA GLY A 170 -9.67 6.33 9.39
C GLY A 170 -10.59 6.52 10.59
N PRO A 171 -11.44 7.56 10.57
CA PRO A 171 -11.54 8.59 9.52
C PRO A 171 -10.28 9.48 9.45
N ALA A 172 -10.05 10.11 8.30
CA ALA A 172 -8.93 11.04 8.14
C ALA A 172 -9.04 12.22 9.11
N VAL A 173 -7.91 12.63 9.67
CA VAL A 173 -7.84 13.73 10.65
C VAL A 173 -7.43 15.02 9.96
N ARG A 174 -6.59 14.92 8.92
CA ARG A 174 -6.00 16.06 8.22
C ARG A 174 -6.15 15.94 6.70
N PRO A 175 -6.09 17.07 5.97
CA PRO A 175 -5.85 17.02 4.53
C PRO A 175 -4.50 16.34 4.26
N ARG A 176 -4.50 15.36 3.36
CA ARG A 176 -3.28 14.67 2.91
C ARG A 176 -3.40 14.27 1.45
N ARG A 177 -2.39 14.63 0.66
CA ARG A 177 -2.26 14.29 -0.75
C ARG A 177 -1.05 13.40 -0.97
N THR A 178 -1.24 12.39 -1.80
CA THR A 178 -0.22 11.37 -2.05
C THR A 178 -0.25 10.99 -3.54
N ILE A 179 0.93 10.94 -4.15
CA ILE A 179 1.14 10.35 -5.47
C ILE A 179 1.53 8.89 -5.27
N LEU A 180 0.90 7.97 -5.99
CA LEU A 180 1.12 6.52 -5.88
C LEU A 180 1.85 6.03 -7.14
N LEU A 181 2.85 5.16 -6.94
CA LEU A 181 3.87 4.82 -7.93
C LEU A 181 4.27 3.35 -7.90
#